data_AF-A0A098SB87-F1
#
_entry.id   AF-A0A098SB87-F1
#
_cell.length_a   1.000
_cell.length_b   1.000
_cell.length_c   1.000
_cell.angle_alpha   90.00
_cell.angle_beta   90.00
_cell.angle_gamma   90.00
#
_symmetry.space_group_name_H-M   'P 1'
#
loop_
_entity.id
_entity.type
_entity.pdbx_description
1 polymer ?
#
loop_
_entity_poly.entity_id
_entity_poly.type
_entity_poly.pdbx_seq_one_letter_code
_entity_poly.pdbx_strand_id
1 'polypeptide(L)'
;MKHWLHQILLPVFLLTLYNGNTQEHDYGWIIGYNSESAPGYEGMILDFNNSPMQVKDYAINANLFISSACIADEDGNPLFYTNGCSVFTSTGAVMENGDSLNFGAVYEEHCEGVRFSYTAGRQSSLILPMPGSDSLYYLFHKRIIYQE
;
A
#
# COMPACT_ATOMS: atom_id res chain seq x y z
N MET A 1 -0.98 -11.94 -53.28
CA MET A 1 -0.63 -10.70 -52.53
C MET A 1 -1.76 -10.19 -51.62
N LYS A 2 -3.02 -10.10 -52.06
CA LYS A 2 -4.14 -9.58 -51.21
C LYS A 2 -4.49 -10.42 -49.96
N HIS A 3 -4.31 -11.74 -49.98
CA HIS A 3 -4.64 -12.62 -48.85
C HIS A 3 -3.68 -12.48 -47.66
N TRP A 4 -2.41 -12.15 -47.90
CA TRP A 4 -1.41 -11.94 -46.85
C TRP A 4 -1.59 -10.63 -46.10
N LEU A 5 -2.04 -9.57 -46.79
CA LEU A 5 -2.33 -8.29 -46.15
C LEU A 5 -3.42 -8.42 -45.06
N HIS A 6 -4.47 -9.20 -45.29
CA HIS A 6 -5.54 -9.38 -44.30
C HIS A 6 -5.08 -10.20 -43.09
N GLN A 7 -4.22 -11.20 -43.31
CA GLN A 7 -3.66 -12.04 -42.23
C GLN A 7 -2.74 -11.25 -41.29
N ILE A 8 -2.16 -10.14 -41.75
CA ILE A 8 -1.29 -9.26 -40.95
C ILE A 8 -2.08 -8.07 -40.36
N LEU A 9 -2.98 -7.46 -41.14
CA LEU A 9 -3.74 -6.29 -40.70
C LEU A 9 -4.74 -6.60 -39.58
N LEU A 10 -5.36 -7.79 -39.59
CA LEU A 10 -6.34 -8.19 -38.58
C LEU A 10 -5.73 -8.35 -37.16
N PRO A 11 -4.62 -9.08 -36.94
CA PRO A 11 -4.01 -9.16 -35.62
C PRO A 11 -3.42 -7.81 -35.15
N VAL A 12 -2.89 -6.98 -36.05
CA VAL A 12 -2.42 -5.62 -35.71
C VAL A 12 -3.59 -4.73 -35.26
N PHE A 13 -4.73 -4.80 -35.95
CA PHE A 13 -5.93 -4.07 -35.55
C PHE A 13 -6.47 -4.56 -34.19
N LEU A 14 -6.49 -5.88 -33.95
CA LEU A 14 -6.90 -6.45 -32.67
C LEU A 14 -5.96 -6.04 -31.52
N LEU A 15 -4.66 -5.89 -31.77
CA LEU A 15 -3.69 -5.39 -30.79
C LEU A 15 -3.90 -3.90 -30.45
N THR A 16 -4.36 -3.08 -31.42
CA THR A 16 -4.66 -1.66 -31.16
C THR A 16 -5.97 -1.41 -30.41
N LEU A 17 -6.86 -2.41 -30.33
CA LEU A 17 -8.10 -2.33 -29.55
C LEU A 17 -7.92 -2.74 -28.09
N TYR A 18 -6.76 -3.31 -27.75
CA TYR A 18 -6.45 -3.72 -26.39
C TYR A 18 -5.94 -2.52 -25.60
N ASN A 19 -6.85 -1.77 -25.00
CA ASN A 19 -6.49 -0.91 -23.87
C ASN A 19 -6.13 -1.85 -22.71
N GLY A 20 -4.85 -2.15 -22.54
CA GLY A 20 -4.40 -2.78 -21.32
C GLY A 20 -4.60 -1.77 -20.20
N ASN A 21 -5.55 -2.01 -19.31
CA ASN A 21 -5.60 -1.25 -18.06
C ASN A 21 -4.34 -1.59 -17.28
N THR A 22 -3.47 -0.60 -17.08
CA THR A 22 -2.39 -0.72 -16.11
C THR A 22 -3.03 -0.82 -14.73
N GLN A 23 -2.57 -1.74 -13.90
CA GLN A 23 -3.05 -1.82 -12.52
C GLN A 23 -2.19 -0.91 -11.68
N GLU A 24 -2.72 0.26 -11.32
CA GLU A 24 -1.95 1.32 -10.68
C GLU A 24 -1.84 1.18 -9.15
N HIS A 25 -2.01 -0.03 -8.64
CA HIS A 25 -2.02 -0.34 -7.21
C HIS A 25 -0.70 -0.04 -6.47
N ASP A 26 0.41 0.10 -7.18
CA ASP A 26 1.73 0.42 -6.60
C ASP A 26 2.20 1.86 -6.90
N TYR A 27 1.29 2.75 -7.34
CA TYR A 27 1.65 4.12 -7.76
C TYR A 27 1.81 5.12 -6.61
N GLY A 28 1.53 4.73 -5.37
CA GLY A 28 1.62 5.58 -4.20
C GLY A 28 2.39 4.92 -3.08
N TRP A 29 3.62 5.36 -2.82
CA TRP A 29 4.42 4.85 -1.69
C TRP A 29 4.36 5.83 -0.52
N ILE A 30 3.51 5.52 0.45
CA ILE A 30 3.35 6.32 1.67
C ILE A 30 4.45 5.96 2.64
N ILE A 31 5.23 6.96 3.04
CA ILE A 31 6.35 6.81 3.98
C ILE A 31 6.31 7.96 4.99
N GLY A 32 6.88 7.75 6.17
CA GLY A 32 6.98 8.82 7.15
C GLY A 32 6.95 8.35 8.58
N TYR A 33 7.43 9.23 9.45
CA TYR A 33 7.48 9.06 10.89
C TYR A 33 7.64 10.45 11.51
N ASN A 34 7.47 10.58 12.82
CA ASN A 34 7.80 11.84 13.48
C ASN A 34 9.29 11.94 13.75
N SER A 35 9.94 12.90 13.11
CA SER A 35 11.34 13.19 13.37
C SER A 35 11.53 14.11 14.57
N GLU A 36 10.45 14.79 15.00
CA GLU A 36 10.48 15.76 16.08
C GLU A 36 10.13 15.18 17.46
N SER A 37 10.56 15.92 18.50
CA SER A 37 10.22 15.61 19.90
C SER A 37 8.77 15.97 20.26
N ALA A 38 8.17 16.91 19.54
CA ALA A 38 6.77 17.29 19.69
C ALA A 38 5.85 16.21 19.05
N PRO A 39 4.63 15.99 19.58
CA PRO A 39 3.69 15.06 18.98
C PRO A 39 3.19 15.59 17.61
N GLY A 40 3.43 14.83 16.54
CA GLY A 40 2.90 15.06 15.19
C GLY A 40 3.40 13.95 14.25
N TYR A 41 2.84 13.73 13.07
CA TYR A 41 3.44 12.78 12.13
C TYR A 41 3.83 13.50 10.86
N GLU A 42 5.05 13.25 10.39
CA GLU A 42 5.51 13.75 9.09
C GLU A 42 5.36 12.61 8.09
N GLY A 43 4.48 12.81 7.12
CA GLY A 43 4.26 11.84 6.06
C GLY A 43 4.47 12.46 4.69
N MET A 44 4.89 11.61 3.77
CA MET A 44 5.07 11.95 2.37
C MET A 44 4.66 10.76 1.52
N ILE A 45 4.37 11.05 0.26
CA ILE A 45 4.08 10.04 -0.75
C ILE A 45 5.04 10.21 -1.93
N LEU A 46 5.62 9.09 -2.37
CA LEU A 46 6.22 9.00 -3.70
C LEU A 46 5.09 8.65 -4.66
N ASP A 47 4.75 9.61 -5.51
CA ASP A 47 3.63 9.56 -6.45
C ASP A 47 4.14 9.30 -7.86
N PHE A 48 3.85 8.10 -8.36
CA PHE A 48 4.27 7.61 -9.67
C PHE A 48 3.24 7.90 -10.77
N ASN A 49 2.12 8.58 -10.50
CA ASN A 49 1.07 8.87 -11.50
C ASN A 49 1.59 9.75 -12.65
N ASN A 50 2.74 10.38 -12.47
CA ASN A 50 3.39 11.21 -13.48
C ASN A 50 4.86 10.80 -13.64
N SER A 51 5.42 11.08 -14.83
CA SER A 51 6.85 10.94 -15.09
C SER A 51 7.46 12.32 -15.34
N PRO A 52 8.43 12.78 -14.53
CA PRO A 52 9.06 12.06 -13.42
C PRO A 52 8.13 11.93 -12.19
N MET A 53 8.41 10.90 -11.38
CA MET A 53 7.76 10.68 -10.07
C MET A 53 7.88 11.93 -9.19
N GLN A 54 6.80 12.24 -8.47
CA GLN A 54 6.69 13.41 -7.61
C GLN A 54 6.77 13.01 -6.14
N VAL A 55 7.40 13.84 -5.32
CA VAL A 55 7.34 13.71 -3.85
C VAL A 55 6.37 14.77 -3.34
N LYS A 56 5.35 14.35 -2.58
CA LYS A 56 4.32 15.23 -2.04
C LYS A 56 4.14 15.01 -0.56
N ASP A 57 3.75 16.04 0.17
CA ASP A 57 3.31 15.90 1.55
C ASP A 57 2.08 15.00 1.61
N TYR A 58 2.04 14.11 2.61
CA TYR A 58 0.93 13.19 2.81
C TYR A 58 0.62 13.06 4.29
N ALA A 59 -0.59 13.40 4.70
CA ALA A 59 -0.98 13.31 6.10
C ALA A 59 -1.05 11.83 6.54
N ILE A 60 -0.27 11.48 7.56
CA ILE A 60 -0.33 10.16 8.21
C ILE A 60 -0.67 10.34 9.69
N ASN A 61 -1.25 9.30 10.31
CA ASN A 61 -1.58 9.31 11.74
C ASN A 61 -0.85 8.21 12.53
N ALA A 62 0.16 7.59 11.92
CA ALA A 62 1.00 6.57 12.52
C ALA A 62 2.41 6.61 11.91
N ASN A 63 3.42 6.19 12.67
CA ASN A 63 4.76 6.02 12.11
C ASN A 63 4.79 4.79 11.20
N LEU A 64 5.42 4.92 10.03
CA LEU A 64 5.59 3.86 9.05
C LEU A 64 7.04 3.40 9.06
N PHE A 65 7.32 2.35 9.84
CA PHE A 65 8.65 1.76 9.92
C PHE A 65 8.72 0.42 9.16
N ILE A 66 9.21 -0.64 9.82
CA ILE A 66 9.70 -1.85 9.15
C ILE A 66 8.56 -2.74 8.64
N SER A 67 7.41 -2.72 9.31
CA SER A 67 6.25 -3.56 8.98
C SER A 67 5.13 -2.81 8.26
N SER A 68 5.46 -1.70 7.58
CA SER A 68 4.49 -0.92 6.83
C SER A 68 4.19 -1.51 5.45
N ALA A 69 3.00 -1.20 4.95
CA ALA A 69 2.59 -1.42 3.57
C ALA A 69 1.49 -0.42 3.20
N CYS A 70 1.38 -0.06 1.93
CA CYS A 70 0.32 0.80 1.40
C CYS A 70 -0.12 0.27 0.03
N ILE A 71 -1.32 0.67 -0.39
CA ILE A 71 -1.85 0.33 -1.71
C ILE A 71 -2.65 1.51 -2.28
N ALA A 72 -2.58 1.66 -3.60
CA ALA A 72 -3.46 2.52 -4.37
C ALA A 72 -4.62 1.73 -5.02
N ASP A 73 -5.66 2.41 -5.47
CA ASP A 73 -6.69 1.83 -6.33
C ASP A 73 -6.17 1.61 -7.76
N GLU A 74 -7.05 1.20 -8.67
CA GLU A 74 -6.70 0.93 -10.07
C GLU A 74 -6.34 2.20 -10.87
N ASP A 75 -6.72 3.38 -10.35
CA ASP A 75 -6.46 4.71 -10.92
C ASP A 75 -5.28 5.42 -10.23
N GLY A 76 -4.52 4.71 -9.39
CA GLY A 76 -3.32 5.22 -8.74
C GLY A 76 -3.58 6.14 -7.54
N ASN A 77 -4.81 6.22 -7.04
CA ASN A 77 -5.14 6.98 -5.84
C ASN A 77 -4.86 6.16 -4.57
N PRO A 78 -4.19 6.71 -3.55
CA PRO A 78 -3.97 6.00 -2.29
C PRO A 78 -5.28 5.56 -1.62
N LEU A 79 -5.36 4.28 -1.25
CA LEU A 79 -6.58 3.69 -0.71
C LEU A 79 -6.49 3.46 0.81
N PHE A 80 -5.47 2.73 1.26
CA PHE A 80 -5.21 2.47 2.67
C PHE A 80 -3.75 2.07 2.90
N TYR A 81 -3.31 2.12 4.16
CA TYR A 81 -1.98 1.74 4.57
C TYR A 81 -1.97 1.10 5.96
N THR A 82 -0.88 0.46 6.33
CA THR A 82 -0.68 -0.12 7.65
C THR A 82 0.72 0.18 8.14
N ASN A 83 0.87 0.31 9.46
CA ASN A 83 2.17 0.27 10.14
C ASN A 83 2.47 -1.11 10.76
N GLY A 84 1.66 -2.12 10.43
CA GLY A 84 1.70 -3.46 11.01
C GLY A 84 1.02 -3.61 12.37
N CYS A 85 0.64 -2.51 13.04
CA CYS A 85 -0.17 -2.50 14.25
C CYS A 85 -1.65 -2.26 13.92
N SER A 86 -1.92 -1.31 13.04
CA SER A 86 -3.27 -0.97 12.62
C SER A 86 -3.34 -0.73 11.11
N VAL A 87 -4.54 -0.79 10.55
CA VAL A 87 -4.86 -0.43 9.17
C VAL A 87 -5.56 0.92 9.18
N PHE A 88 -5.08 1.83 8.34
CA PHE A 88 -5.55 3.20 8.22
C PHE A 88 -6.12 3.44 6.83
N THR A 89 -7.23 4.15 6.73
CA THR A 89 -7.73 4.72 5.48
C THR A 89 -6.70 5.68 4.88
N SER A 90 -6.89 6.06 3.62
CA SER A 90 -6.08 7.11 2.97
C SER A 90 -6.02 8.42 3.76
N THR A 91 -7.07 8.76 4.52
CA THR A 91 -7.13 9.95 5.39
C THR A 91 -6.47 9.76 6.77
N GLY A 92 -5.94 8.57 7.05
CA GLY A 92 -5.30 8.23 8.32
C GLY A 92 -6.26 7.87 9.45
N ALA A 93 -7.55 7.66 9.18
CA ALA A 93 -8.47 7.10 10.17
C ALA A 93 -8.24 5.59 10.28
N VAL A 94 -8.31 5.02 11.49
CA VAL A 94 -8.22 3.55 11.64
C VAL A 94 -9.45 2.92 10.97
N MET A 95 -9.23 1.92 10.12
CA MET A 95 -10.31 1.16 9.49
C MET A 95 -11.06 0.31 10.52
N GLU A 96 -12.34 0.05 10.27
CA GLU A 96 -13.15 -0.80 11.14
C GLU A 96 -12.49 -2.18 11.31
N ASN A 97 -12.35 -2.64 12.55
CA ASN A 97 -11.65 -3.88 12.94
C ASN A 97 -10.16 -3.92 12.54
N GLY A 98 -9.57 -2.78 12.18
CA GLY A 98 -8.18 -2.65 11.78
C GLY A 98 -7.27 -2.11 12.88
N ASP A 99 -7.68 -2.07 14.14
CA ASP A 99 -6.93 -1.42 15.21
C ASP A 99 -5.84 -2.29 15.84
N SER A 100 -6.00 -3.62 15.82
CA SER A 100 -5.19 -4.56 16.63
C SER A 100 -4.56 -5.71 15.80
N LEU A 101 -3.84 -5.37 14.73
CA LEU A 101 -3.10 -6.37 13.94
C LEU A 101 -2.01 -7.05 14.81
N ASN A 102 -1.91 -8.37 14.71
CA ASN A 102 -0.90 -9.17 15.44
C ASN A 102 -0.95 -9.07 16.98
N PHE A 103 -2.13 -8.89 17.59
CA PHE A 103 -2.28 -8.72 19.03
C PHE A 103 -1.50 -9.76 19.91
N GLY A 104 -0.99 -9.30 21.05
CA GLY A 104 -0.17 -10.04 22.01
C GLY A 104 1.04 -9.21 22.51
N ALA A 105 1.96 -9.84 23.24
CA ALA A 105 3.07 -9.14 23.92
C ALA A 105 3.89 -8.19 23.02
N VAL A 106 4.17 -8.59 21.78
CA VAL A 106 4.90 -7.72 20.81
C VAL A 106 4.05 -6.52 20.41
N TYR A 107 2.73 -6.70 20.24
CA TYR A 107 1.82 -5.59 19.96
C TYR A 107 1.76 -4.65 21.18
N GLU A 108 1.59 -5.19 22.38
CA GLU A 108 1.54 -4.39 23.61
C GLU A 108 2.82 -3.54 23.79
N GLU A 109 4.00 -4.10 23.46
CA GLU A 109 5.26 -3.37 23.57
C GLU A 109 5.51 -2.36 22.42
N HIS A 110 5.15 -2.72 21.18
CA HIS A 110 5.52 -1.96 19.97
C HIS A 110 4.35 -1.21 19.31
N CYS A 111 3.13 -1.32 19.84
CA CYS A 111 1.94 -0.69 19.27
C CYS A 111 1.16 0.13 20.30
N GLU A 112 1.18 -0.22 21.59
CA GLU A 112 0.51 0.56 22.63
C GLU A 112 1.38 1.75 23.09
N GLY A 113 1.13 2.94 22.55
CA GLY A 113 1.85 4.17 22.93
C GLY A 113 1.84 5.23 21.84
N VAL A 114 2.67 6.27 21.99
CA VAL A 114 2.62 7.42 21.07
C VAL A 114 3.24 7.10 19.72
N ARG A 115 4.20 6.17 19.58
CA ARG A 115 5.07 6.11 18.37
C ARG A 115 5.80 4.80 18.09
N PHE A 116 5.14 3.67 17.91
CA PHE A 116 5.82 2.49 17.37
C PHE A 116 4.97 1.75 16.32
N SER A 117 5.69 1.13 15.38
CA SER A 117 5.17 0.30 14.30
C SER A 117 5.53 -1.14 14.66
N TYR A 118 4.73 -2.10 14.22
CA TYR A 118 4.99 -3.51 14.54
C TYR A 118 6.38 -3.92 14.04
N THR A 119 7.01 -4.89 14.71
CA THR A 119 8.41 -5.26 14.44
C THR A 119 8.54 -6.72 13.99
N ALA A 120 8.20 -7.01 12.73
CA ALA A 120 8.31 -8.36 12.17
C ALA A 120 9.42 -8.54 11.13
N GLY A 121 10.30 -7.54 11.00
CA GLY A 121 11.39 -7.52 10.03
C GLY A 121 10.96 -6.96 8.67
N ARG A 122 11.92 -6.79 7.75
CA ARG A 122 11.66 -6.23 6.41
C ARG A 122 10.67 -7.10 5.63
N GLN A 123 9.83 -6.47 4.80
CA GLN A 123 8.81 -7.16 3.99
C GLN A 123 7.88 -8.05 4.83
N SER A 124 7.53 -7.59 6.03
CA SER A 124 6.63 -8.32 6.93
C SER A 124 5.16 -8.00 6.73
N SER A 125 4.83 -7.02 5.89
CA SER A 125 3.48 -6.68 5.47
C SER A 125 3.42 -6.54 3.95
N LEU A 126 2.36 -7.05 3.33
CA LEU A 126 2.10 -6.97 1.90
C LEU A 126 0.59 -6.87 1.68
N ILE A 127 0.17 -5.93 0.82
CA ILE A 127 -1.21 -5.77 0.42
C ILE A 127 -1.33 -6.15 -1.06
N LEU A 128 -2.30 -7.00 -1.40
CA LEU A 128 -2.58 -7.40 -2.79
C LEU A 128 -4.08 -7.26 -3.09
N PRO A 129 -4.47 -6.79 -4.30
CA PRO A 129 -5.86 -6.84 -4.72
C PRO A 129 -6.33 -8.29 -4.86
N MET A 130 -7.58 -8.57 -4.48
CA MET A 130 -8.18 -9.87 -4.70
C MET A 130 -8.54 -10.03 -6.19
N PRO A 131 -8.05 -11.08 -6.87
CA PRO A 131 -8.39 -11.29 -8.28
C PRO A 131 -9.91 -11.40 -8.49
N GLY A 132 -10.43 -10.60 -9.42
CA GLY A 132 -11.86 -10.58 -9.74
C GLY A 132 -12.74 -9.77 -8.78
N SER A 133 -12.15 -8.98 -7.89
CA SER A 133 -12.86 -8.01 -7.04
C SER A 133 -12.29 -6.61 -7.24
N ASP A 134 -13.18 -5.61 -7.26
CA ASP A 134 -12.87 -4.19 -7.32
C ASP A 134 -12.69 -3.55 -5.93
N SER A 135 -13.01 -4.29 -4.87
CA SER A 135 -13.19 -3.74 -3.53
C SER A 135 -12.56 -4.59 -2.42
N LEU A 136 -12.04 -5.78 -2.75
CA LEU A 136 -11.43 -6.69 -1.79
C LEU A 136 -9.91 -6.76 -1.95
N TYR A 137 -9.22 -6.74 -0.82
CA TYR A 137 -7.76 -6.78 -0.74
C TYR A 137 -7.33 -7.79 0.32
N TYR A 138 -6.22 -8.47 0.08
CA TYR A 138 -5.55 -9.30 1.07
C TYR A 138 -4.43 -8.50 1.73
N LEU A 139 -4.42 -8.49 3.06
CA LEU A 139 -3.28 -8.03 3.86
C LEU A 139 -2.57 -9.26 4.43
N PHE A 140 -1.40 -9.57 3.89
CA PHE A 140 -0.48 -10.55 4.47
C PHE A 140 0.40 -9.85 5.48
N HIS A 141 0.40 -10.32 6.72
CA HIS A 141 1.22 -9.76 7.78
C HIS A 141 1.91 -10.88 8.57
N LYS A 142 3.16 -10.65 8.96
CA LYS A 142 3.94 -11.59 9.75
C LYS A 142 3.81 -11.27 11.23
N ARG A 143 3.45 -12.28 12.01
CA ARG A 143 3.45 -12.23 13.48
C ARG A 143 4.78 -12.74 14.03
N ILE A 144 5.28 -12.07 15.07
CA ILE A 144 6.35 -12.60 15.93
C ILE A 144 5.83 -12.76 17.37
N ILE A 145 6.43 -13.69 18.11
CA ILE A 145 6.06 -14.02 19.49
C ILE A 145 7.37 -14.11 20.28
N TYR A 146 7.44 -13.48 21.45
CA TYR A 146 8.57 -13.64 22.34
C TYR A 146 8.64 -15.08 22.86
N GLN A 147 9.85 -15.62 22.94
CA GLN A 147 10.07 -16.88 23.64
C GLN A 147 10.01 -16.61 25.14
N GLU A 148 9.19 -17.38 25.85
CA GLU A 148 9.13 -17.39 27.32
C GLU A 148 10.39 -18.04 27.93
#